data_AF-A0A0D0HH76-F1
#
_entry.id   AF-A0A0D0HH76-F1
#
_cell.length_a   1.000
_cell.length_b   1.000
_cell.length_c   1.000
_cell.angle_alpha   90.00
_cell.angle_beta   90.00
_cell.angle_gamma   90.00
#
_symmetry.space_group_name_H-M   'P 1'
#
loop_
_entity.id
_entity.type
_entity.pdbx_description
1 polymer ?
#
loop_
_entity_poly.entity_id
_entity_poly.type
_entity_poly.pdbx_seq_one_letter_code
_entity_poly.pdbx_strand_id
1 'polypeptide(L)'
;MPTPAHTKVLRVSASAEGYRREGLKFGQADVDIPESILTSNQIHRLKRDPMLKCREVLVSADPAVSDDEVVGLREKAAIADAFMAKLPPGFAWAQCPTEYIRLLMDHIHELELAKATVAAAAPATTSTTKAHGRK
;
A
#
# COMPACT_ATOMS: atom_id res chain seq x y z
N MET A 1 -9.07 -6.99 -21.47
CA MET A 1 -7.63 -7.14 -21.24
C MET A 1 -6.96 -5.82 -21.60
N PRO A 2 -6.57 -4.97 -20.64
CA PRO A 2 -5.77 -3.79 -20.94
C PRO A 2 -4.38 -4.25 -21.39
N THR A 3 -3.98 -3.88 -22.60
CA THR A 3 -2.63 -4.13 -23.11
C THR A 3 -1.65 -3.26 -22.32
N PRO A 4 -0.55 -3.79 -21.78
CA PRO A 4 0.43 -2.97 -21.09
C PRO A 4 0.97 -1.92 -22.07
N ALA A 5 0.83 -0.65 -21.72
CA ALA A 5 1.38 0.44 -22.51
C ALA A 5 2.90 0.42 -22.34
N HIS A 6 3.62 -0.03 -23.37
CA HIS A 6 5.08 0.04 -23.38
C HIS A 6 5.52 1.45 -23.75
N THR A 7 6.34 2.06 -22.90
CA THR A 7 6.97 3.35 -23.18
C THR A 7 8.40 3.13 -23.62
N LYS A 8 8.77 3.67 -24.79
CA LYS A 8 10.16 3.72 -25.24
C LYS A 8 10.91 4.76 -24.44
N VAL A 9 11.94 4.34 -23.73
CA VAL A 9 12.81 5.23 -22.96
C VAL A 9 14.27 5.02 -23.36
N LEU A 10 15.04 6.09 -23.31
CA LEU A 10 16.48 6.09 -23.38
C LEU A 10 17.03 6.08 -21.95
N ARG A 11 17.61 4.96 -21.53
CA ARG A 11 18.32 4.83 -20.25
C ARG A 11 19.73 5.38 -20.41
N VAL A 12 20.08 6.38 -19.61
CA VAL A 12 21.36 7.08 -19.71
C VAL A 12 22.05 7.13 -18.34
N SER A 13 23.31 6.73 -18.30
CA SER A 13 24.23 6.99 -17.18
C SER A 13 25.50 7.70 -17.66
N ALA A 14 26.11 8.50 -16.80
CA ALA A 14 27.36 9.21 -17.08
C ALA A 14 28.54 8.57 -16.33
N SER A 15 29.74 8.69 -16.89
CA SER A 15 30.96 8.23 -16.21
C SER A 15 31.29 9.05 -14.96
N ALA A 16 30.85 10.31 -14.90
CA ALA A 16 31.11 11.24 -13.82
C ALA A 16 29.80 11.80 -13.27
N GLU A 17 29.76 12.01 -11.95
CA GLU A 17 28.57 12.54 -11.29
C GLU A 17 28.38 14.03 -11.61
N GLY A 18 27.15 14.38 -12.01
CA GLY A 18 26.79 15.76 -12.34
C GLY A 18 27.22 16.24 -13.73
N TYR A 19 27.59 15.33 -14.64
CA TYR A 19 27.83 15.65 -16.04
C TYR A 19 26.59 16.28 -16.69
N ARG A 20 26.77 17.32 -17.50
CA ARG A 20 25.66 18.06 -18.11
C ARG A 20 25.72 18.03 -19.63
N ARG A 21 24.60 17.72 -20.28
CA ARG A 21 24.47 17.69 -21.75
C ARG A 21 23.04 17.97 -22.18
N GLU A 22 22.84 18.77 -23.23
CA GLU A 22 21.51 19.08 -23.79
C GLU A 22 20.51 19.61 -22.73
N GLY A 23 21.00 20.35 -21.72
CA GLY A 23 20.18 20.90 -20.63
C GLY A 23 19.84 19.90 -19.50
N LEU A 24 20.27 18.65 -19.63
CA LEU A 24 20.05 17.58 -18.64
C LEU A 24 21.31 17.34 -17.81
N LYS A 25 21.12 16.96 -16.55
CA LYS A 25 22.20 16.56 -15.63
C LYS A 25 22.13 15.05 -15.42
N PHE A 26 23.26 14.39 -15.66
CA PHE A 26 23.42 12.95 -15.54
C PHE A 26 24.35 12.63 -14.37
N GLY A 27 24.03 11.54 -13.67
CA GLY A 27 24.88 10.95 -12.64
C GLY A 27 25.42 9.60 -13.10
N GLN A 28 26.08 8.90 -12.19
CA GLN A 28 26.50 7.52 -12.43
C GLN A 28 25.32 6.53 -12.42
N ALA A 29 24.23 6.89 -11.73
CA ALA A 29 22.99 6.12 -11.75
C ALA A 29 22.31 6.19 -13.12
N ASP A 30 21.72 5.08 -13.54
CA ASP A 30 20.91 5.00 -14.74
C ASP A 30 19.62 5.83 -14.58
N VAL A 31 19.34 6.69 -15.56
CA VAL A 31 18.14 7.53 -15.60
C VAL A 31 17.35 7.20 -16.86
N ASP A 32 16.06 6.96 -16.71
CA ASP A 32 15.14 6.69 -17.83
C ASP A 32 14.53 7.98 -18.36
N ILE A 33 14.78 8.29 -19.63
CA ILE A 33 14.26 9.47 -20.31
C ILE A 33 13.31 9.03 -21.42
N PRO A 34 12.01 9.39 -21.39
CA PRO A 34 11.09 9.06 -22.47
C PRO A 34 11.57 9.58 -23.83
N GLU A 35 11.53 8.76 -24.87
CA GLU A 35 11.90 9.21 -26.22
C GLU A 35 10.96 10.30 -26.73
N SER A 36 9.72 10.35 -26.23
CA SER A 36 8.73 11.36 -26.61
C SER A 36 9.12 12.79 -26.25
N ILE A 37 10.02 12.98 -25.27
CA ILE A 37 10.50 14.30 -24.85
C ILE A 37 11.83 14.70 -25.49
N LEU A 38 12.49 13.78 -26.20
CA LEU A 38 13.75 14.04 -26.89
C LEU A 38 13.54 14.11 -28.40
N THR A 39 14.18 15.07 -29.05
CA THR A 39 14.26 15.09 -30.51
C THR A 39 15.23 14.01 -31.00
N SER A 40 15.05 13.51 -32.23
CA SER A 40 15.94 12.52 -32.83
C SER A 40 17.41 12.98 -32.85
N ASN A 41 17.64 14.28 -33.05
CA ASN A 41 18.97 14.88 -33.00
C ASN A 41 19.59 14.82 -31.60
N GLN A 42 18.82 15.06 -30.54
CA GLN A 42 19.30 14.95 -29.16
C GLN A 42 19.66 13.51 -28.81
N ILE A 43 18.82 12.54 -29.18
CA ILE A 43 19.11 11.11 -28.96
C ILE A 43 20.43 10.73 -29.64
N HIS A 44 20.63 11.15 -30.89
CA HIS A 44 21.86 10.85 -31.64
C HIS A 44 23.11 11.48 -31.00
N ARG A 45 23.00 12.70 -30.49
CA ARG A 45 24.10 13.40 -29.80
C ARG A 45 24.45 12.74 -28.47
N LEU A 46 23.45 12.31 -27.69
CA LEU A 46 23.67 11.61 -26.43
C LEU A 46 24.35 10.25 -26.65
N LYS A 47 23.92 9.49 -27.66
CA LYS A 47 24.53 8.20 -28.03
C LYS A 47 25.97 8.31 -28.53
N ARG A 48 26.33 9.43 -29.15
CA ARG A 48 27.70 9.70 -29.63
C ARG A 48 28.63 10.23 -28.55
N ASP A 49 28.10 10.62 -27.39
CA ASP A 49 28.91 11.18 -26.31
C ASP A 49 29.68 10.06 -25.60
N PRO A 50 31.03 10.06 -25.63
CA PRO A 50 31.82 9.01 -24.99
C PRO A 50 31.70 9.02 -23.46
N MET A 51 31.23 10.11 -22.85
CA MET A 51 31.01 10.20 -21.41
C MET A 51 29.69 9.58 -20.95
N LEU A 52 28.80 9.25 -21.89
CA LEU A 52 27.46 8.71 -21.62
C LEU A 52 27.34 7.27 -22.09
N LYS A 53 26.68 6.44 -21.27
CA LYS A 53 26.24 5.11 -21.64
C LYS A 53 24.74 5.18 -21.88
N CYS A 54 24.33 5.04 -23.13
CA CYS A 54 22.93 5.09 -23.54
C CYS A 54 22.43 3.70 -23.96
N ARG A 55 21.24 3.31 -23.51
CA ARG A 55 20.54 2.07 -23.92
C ARG A 55 19.07 2.37 -24.16
N GLU A 56 18.53 1.92 -25.29
CA GLU A 56 17.09 1.97 -25.52
C GLU A 56 16.43 0.81 -24.78
N VAL A 57 15.43 1.12 -23.96
CA VAL A 57 14.70 0.16 -23.15
C VAL A 57 13.21 0.38 -23.37
N LEU A 58 12.47 -0.71 -23.54
CA LEU A 58 11.00 -0.69 -23.47
C LEU A 58 10.63 -0.90 -22.01
N VAL A 59 10.20 0.16 -21.33
CA VAL A 59 9.67 0.06 -19.98
C VAL A 59 8.17 -0.19 -20.12
N SER A 60 7.72 -1.33 -19.61
CA SER A 60 6.29 -1.54 -19.35
C SER A 60 5.89 -0.47 -18.34
N ALA A 61 5.04 0.48 -18.76
CA ALA A 61 4.37 1.29 -17.76
C ALA A 61 3.55 0.29 -16.94
N ASP A 62 3.88 0.15 -15.65
CA ASP A 62 2.99 -0.57 -14.75
C ASP A 62 1.60 0.03 -14.96
N PRO A 63 0.56 -0.81 -15.10
CA PRO A 63 -0.77 -0.32 -15.37
C PRO A 63 -1.09 0.73 -14.32
N ALA A 64 -1.44 1.93 -14.78
CA ALA A 64 -2.11 2.91 -13.94
C ALA A 64 -3.17 2.17 -13.13
N VAL A 65 -3.19 2.39 -11.80
CA VAL A 65 -4.13 1.85 -10.81
C VAL A 65 -5.39 1.37 -11.51
N SER A 66 -5.61 0.04 -11.51
CA SER A 66 -6.68 -0.56 -12.31
C SER A 66 -8.03 0.08 -11.99
N ASP A 67 -8.95 0.17 -12.96
CA ASP A 67 -10.28 0.77 -12.72
C ASP A 67 -11.00 0.13 -11.53
N ASP A 68 -10.82 -1.18 -11.33
CA ASP A 68 -11.34 -1.91 -10.17
C ASP A 68 -10.71 -1.45 -8.84
N GLU A 69 -9.41 -1.17 -8.85
CA GLU A 69 -8.70 -0.61 -7.68
C GLU A 69 -9.11 0.84 -7.41
N VAL A 70 -9.36 1.63 -8.44
CA VAL A 70 -9.92 2.99 -8.30
C VAL A 70 -11.32 2.95 -7.70
N VAL A 71 -12.18 2.01 -8.14
CA VAL A 71 -13.50 1.78 -7.54
C VAL A 71 -13.37 1.40 -6.08
N GLY A 72 -12.50 0.45 -5.74
CA GLY A 72 -12.25 0.05 -4.36
C GLY A 72 -11.70 1.19 -3.48
N LEU A 73 -10.87 2.07 -4.03
CA LEU A 73 -10.37 3.25 -3.33
C LEU A 73 -11.47 4.30 -3.12
N ARG A 74 -12.38 4.49 -4.08
CA ARG A 74 -13.53 5.40 -3.95
C ARG A 74 -14.52 4.93 -2.90
N GLU A 75 -14.80 3.62 -2.84
CA GLU A 75 -15.64 3.04 -1.79
C GLU A 75 -15.02 3.25 -0.40
N LYS A 76 -13.71 2.99 -0.26
CA LYS A 76 -12.99 3.24 1.00
C LYS A 76 -13.01 4.72 1.40
N ALA A 77 -12.85 5.63 0.43
CA ALA A 77 -12.95 7.06 0.69
C ALA A 77 -14.35 7.46 1.17
N ALA A 78 -15.41 6.93 0.54
CA ALA A 78 -16.78 7.20 0.96
C ALA A 78 -17.07 6.71 2.40
N ILE A 79 -16.53 5.55 2.79
CA ILE A 79 -16.62 5.04 4.16
C ILE A 79 -15.86 5.95 5.13
N ALA A 80 -14.65 6.37 4.76
CA ALA A 80 -13.84 7.28 5.57
C ALA A 80 -14.53 8.63 5.78
N ASP A 81 -15.11 9.21 4.72
CA ASP A 81 -15.85 10.48 4.80
C ASP A 81 -17.10 10.36 5.68
N ALA A 82 -17.86 9.28 5.53
CA ALA A 82 -19.03 9.01 6.36
C ALA A 82 -18.67 8.80 7.85
N PHE A 83 -17.49 8.24 8.12
CA PHE A 83 -16.97 8.12 9.47
C PHE A 83 -16.51 9.47 10.03
N MET A 84 -15.73 10.24 9.27
CA MET A 84 -15.24 11.55 9.68
C MET A 84 -16.39 12.56 9.92
N ALA A 85 -17.48 12.48 9.15
CA ALA A 85 -18.66 13.31 9.35
C ALA A 85 -19.40 13.06 10.67
N LYS A 86 -19.18 11.91 11.31
CA LYS A 86 -19.76 11.57 12.63
C LYS A 86 -18.85 11.99 13.79
N LEU A 87 -17.62 12.42 13.52
CA LEU A 87 -16.71 12.87 14.56
C LEU A 87 -17.04 14.30 14.98
N PRO A 88 -16.89 14.62 16.29
CA PRO A 88 -17.05 15.99 16.76
C PRO A 88 -16.08 16.95 16.04
N PRO A 89 -16.50 18.20 15.75
CA PRO A 89 -15.59 19.21 15.22
C PRO A 89 -14.44 19.44 16.19
N GLY A 90 -13.20 19.35 15.70
CA GLY A 90 -11.98 19.45 16.53
C GLY A 90 -11.49 18.12 17.10
N PHE A 91 -12.09 16.99 16.73
CA PHE A 91 -11.56 15.68 17.08
C PHE A 91 -10.16 15.49 16.49
N ALA A 92 -9.17 15.31 17.37
CA ALA A 92 -7.82 14.94 17.03
C ALA A 92 -7.51 13.57 17.63
N TRP A 93 -6.95 12.69 16.83
CA TRP A 93 -6.48 11.38 17.28
C TRP A 93 -5.35 11.58 18.29
N ALA A 94 -5.63 11.33 19.58
CA ALA A 94 -4.64 11.47 20.65
C ALA A 94 -3.52 10.40 20.57
N GLN A 95 -3.77 9.30 19.87
CA GLN A 95 -2.80 8.24 19.56
C GLN A 95 -2.85 7.96 18.05
N CYS A 96 -1.74 7.55 17.46
CA CYS A 96 -1.68 7.12 16.07
C CYS A 96 -2.85 6.15 15.79
N PRO A 97 -3.64 6.32 14.70
CA PRO A 97 -4.78 5.46 14.40
C PRO A 97 -4.45 3.96 14.47
N THR A 98 -3.22 3.58 14.14
CA THR A 98 -2.70 2.21 14.24
C THR A 98 -2.68 1.68 15.68
N GLU A 99 -2.29 2.50 16.66
CA GLU A 99 -2.24 2.10 18.08
C GLU A 99 -3.65 1.91 18.64
N TYR A 100 -4.59 2.78 18.26
CA TYR A 100 -5.99 2.65 18.67
C TYR A 100 -6.66 1.39 18.08
N ILE A 101 -6.39 1.08 16.81
CA ILE A 101 -6.88 -0.14 16.17
C ILE A 101 -6.30 -1.37 16.87
N ARG A 102 -5.02 -1.37 17.24
CA ARG A 102 -4.39 -2.47 17.98
C ARG A 102 -5.05 -2.68 19.34
N LEU A 103 -5.29 -1.61 20.09
CA LEU A 103 -6.00 -1.62 21.36
C LEU A 103 -7.42 -2.20 21.24
N LEU A 104 -8.14 -1.84 20.16
CA LEU A 104 -9.48 -2.39 19.89
C LEU A 104 -9.44 -3.88 19.56
N MET A 105 -8.47 -4.32 18.76
CA MET A 105 -8.30 -5.74 18.43
C MET A 105 -7.94 -6.57 19.66
N ASP A 106 -7.05 -6.06 20.51
CA ASP A 106 -6.67 -6.71 21.77
C ASP A 106 -7.90 -6.83 22.71
N HIS A 107 -8.71 -5.78 22.82
CA HIS A 107 -9.92 -5.79 23.64
C HIS A 107 -11.01 -6.75 23.12
N ILE A 108 -11.20 -6.81 21.79
CA ILE A 108 -12.13 -7.79 21.18
C ILE A 108 -11.67 -9.21 21.48
N HIS A 109 -10.37 -9.48 21.38
CA HIS A 109 -9.80 -10.79 21.69
C HIS A 109 -10.00 -11.18 23.16
N GLU A 110 -9.81 -10.24 24.10
CA GLU A 110 -10.10 -10.46 25.52
C GLU A 110 -11.58 -10.80 25.77
N LEU A 111 -12.50 -10.11 25.10
CA LEU A 111 -13.94 -10.38 25.20
C LEU A 111 -14.31 -11.75 24.63
N GLU A 112 -13.66 -12.21 23.56
CA GLU A 112 -13.84 -13.54 22.99
C GLU A 112 -13.31 -14.65 23.92
N LEU A 113 -12.14 -14.45 24.52
CA LEU A 113 -11.58 -15.35 25.53
C LEU A 113 -12.46 -15.42 26.80
N ALA A 114 -13.00 -14.29 27.24
CA ALA A 114 -13.93 -14.24 28.36
C ALA A 114 -15.25 -15.00 28.03
N LYS A 115 -15.76 -14.89 26.81
CA LYS A 115 -16.93 -15.68 26.38
C LYS A 115 -16.64 -17.18 26.30
N ALA A 116 -15.46 -17.57 25.82
CA ALA A 116 -15.06 -18.97 25.73
C ALA A 116 -14.87 -19.62 27.11
N THR A 117 -14.37 -18.89 28.09
CA THR A 117 -14.17 -19.39 29.46
C THR A 117 -15.48 -19.50 30.26
N VAL A 118 -16.45 -18.61 30.02
CA VAL A 118 -17.80 -18.72 30.63
C VAL A 118 -18.58 -19.94 30.10
N ALA A 119 -18.42 -20.29 28.82
CA ALA A 119 -19.06 -21.49 28.24
C ALA A 119 -18.50 -22.82 28.81
N ALA A 120 -17.29 -22.82 29.36
CA ALA A 120 -16.66 -24.00 29.96
C ALA A 120 -17.04 -24.24 31.44
N ALA A 121 -17.72 -23.29 32.09
CA ALA A 121 -18.02 -23.31 33.53
C ALA A 121 -19.46 -23.74 33.88
N ALA A 122 -20.18 -24.44 33.00
CA ALA A 122 -21.48 -25.03 33.34
C ALA A 122 -21.29 -26.29 34.21
N PRO A 123 -21.76 -26.33 35.48
CA PRO A 123 -21.54 -27.47 36.35
C PRO A 123 -22.49 -28.63 36.02
N ALA A 124 -21.91 -29.82 35.83
CA ALA A 124 -22.60 -31.09 35.87
C ALA A 124 -23.06 -31.39 37.31
N THR A 125 -24.34 -31.18 37.61
CA THR A 125 -24.95 -31.65 38.87
C THR A 125 -25.41 -33.09 38.72
N THR A 126 -24.58 -34.00 39.22
CA THR A 126 -24.90 -35.40 39.54
C THR A 126 -25.85 -35.47 40.74
N SER A 127 -27.06 -35.98 40.53
CA SER A 127 -28.00 -36.29 41.61
C SER A 127 -27.73 -37.69 42.18
N THR A 128 -27.19 -37.76 43.40
CA THR A 128 -27.28 -38.94 44.28
C THR A 128 -27.31 -38.48 45.71
N THR A 129 -28.47 -38.60 46.38
CA THR A 129 -28.58 -39.15 47.74
C THR A 129 -30.04 -39.35 48.15
N LYS A 130 -30.27 -40.40 48.93
CA LYS A 130 -31.55 -41.00 49.35
C LYS A 130 -31.85 -40.60 50.80
N ALA A 131 -33.10 -40.29 51.16
CA ALA A 131 -33.65 -40.38 52.53
C ALA A 131 -35.20 -40.31 52.45
N HIS A 132 -35.93 -41.39 52.71
CA HIS A 132 -36.50 -41.82 53.99
C HIS A 132 -37.48 -40.82 54.62
N GLY A 133 -38.79 -41.15 54.63
CA GLY A 133 -39.82 -40.32 55.24
C GLY A 133 -41.25 -40.89 55.17
N ARG A 134 -41.56 -41.79 56.12
CA ARG A 134 -42.77 -41.84 56.97
C ARG A 134 -44.16 -41.61 56.34
N LYS A 135 -44.98 -42.67 56.33
CA LYS A 135 -46.33 -42.69 56.94
C LYS A 135 -46.64 -44.09 57.45
#